data_AF-A0A2R6NI95-F1
#
_entry.id   AF-A0A2R6NI95-F1
#
_cell.length_a   1.000
_cell.length_b   1.000
_cell.length_c   1.000
_cell.angle_alpha   90.00
_cell.angle_beta   90.00
_cell.angle_gamma   90.00
#
_symmetry.space_group_name_H-M   'P 1'
#
loop_
_entity.id
_entity.type
_entity.pdbx_description
1 polymer ?
#
loop_
_entity_poly.entity_id
_entity_poly.type
_entity_poly.pdbx_seq_one_letter_code
_entity_poly.pdbx_strand_id
1 'polypeptide(L)'
;MQNATALIEETDKLTLQTLNTEDPSIRWSKTQTNPLPDPTERFIMLTSLNNDGSHFQPAQITGLFAKLKYALRLVMLVEIKSQNNGGDAEQDLSVCRALGDWIHEHRTHSTFNRLCSLQHLASGFAYGDQKLPNIWWMDRVNWSKMLYKGDELSLANIQSMFANLEKRTTALWEQDILLGLQLRAEYTAIKEDLSNQQVGYSFLSDTRNPFLACRDTLVTPVLRNPELKKRFIYVANGSVQWRKTALAVWLANYTELNQNLMDDNLGDDYIGAEQTGHTVDTERMKNAVSPEALAGLPEDLFPLFLQASSEWQKVMKIVPGSLSLTYLEAGCGHFQALVEQKKISMKKVSNTGLQAAEINTEEIAAKVVNQITPQLLQHIDTMSNTIVERILAKLSSNLVSATPLPNYSAGSTITSLSALVPTPLSPSPPSSPVMLPSPPLPSAAQYPQICHHPNLYPSVSHPQ
;
A
#
# COMPACT_ATOMS: atom_id res chain seq x y z
N MET A 1 31.02 16.46 -2.25
CA MET A 1 30.22 16.08 -1.07
C MET A 1 29.97 17.26 -0.14
N GLN A 2 30.98 17.86 0.52
CA GLN A 2 30.76 19.01 1.42
C GLN A 2 30.01 20.19 0.77
N ASN A 3 30.31 20.52 -0.50
CA ASN A 3 29.58 21.58 -1.21
C ASN A 3 28.13 21.22 -1.57
N ALA A 4 27.80 19.93 -1.75
CA ALA A 4 26.44 19.50 -2.07
C ALA A 4 25.59 19.41 -0.79
N THR A 5 26.16 18.90 0.31
CA THR A 5 25.51 18.90 1.63
C THR A 5 25.32 20.33 2.15
N ALA A 6 26.29 21.23 1.95
CA ALA A 6 26.12 22.65 2.26
C ALA A 6 25.07 23.31 1.37
N LEU A 7 25.02 23.00 0.06
CA LEU A 7 23.95 23.48 -0.81
C LEU A 7 22.58 22.96 -0.34
N ILE A 8 22.47 21.71 0.08
CA ILE A 8 21.22 21.10 0.54
C ILE A 8 20.78 21.71 1.88
N GLU A 9 21.67 21.90 2.85
CA GLU A 9 21.34 22.53 4.13
C GLU A 9 21.00 24.03 3.99
N GLU A 10 21.71 24.73 3.10
CA GLU A 10 21.44 26.13 2.77
C GLU A 10 20.14 26.26 1.98
N THR A 11 19.85 25.31 1.06
CA THR A 11 18.59 25.25 0.31
C THR A 11 17.43 24.80 1.18
N ASP A 12 17.60 23.91 2.15
CA ASP A 12 16.54 23.52 3.09
C ASP A 12 16.18 24.67 4.02
N LYS A 13 17.18 25.40 4.53
CA LYS A 13 16.95 26.61 5.33
C LYS A 13 16.33 27.72 4.50
N LEU A 14 16.87 28.04 3.32
CA LEU A 14 16.27 29.04 2.43
C LEU A 14 14.88 28.61 1.97
N THR A 15 14.64 27.35 1.64
CA THR A 15 13.34 26.89 1.15
C THR A 15 12.32 26.88 2.27
N LEU A 16 12.66 26.43 3.48
CA LEU A 16 11.77 26.56 4.64
C LEU A 16 11.55 28.03 5.02
N GLN A 17 12.55 28.89 4.88
CA GLN A 17 12.43 30.32 5.16
C GLN A 17 11.57 31.00 4.10
N THR A 18 11.78 30.75 2.81
CA THR A 18 10.98 31.21 1.67
C THR A 18 9.54 30.67 1.73
N LEU A 19 9.33 29.39 2.05
CA LEU A 19 8.00 28.81 2.27
C LEU A 19 7.28 29.41 3.49
N ASN A 20 8.04 29.94 4.47
CA ASN A 20 7.48 30.60 5.65
C ASN A 20 7.33 32.14 5.49
N THR A 21 8.04 32.77 4.55
CA THR A 21 8.05 34.24 4.37
C THR A 21 7.32 34.72 3.13
N GLU A 22 7.16 33.87 2.12
CA GLU A 22 6.49 34.24 0.88
C GLU A 22 5.04 33.78 0.87
N ASP A 23 4.17 34.67 0.41
CA ASP A 23 2.74 34.41 0.28
C ASP A 23 2.53 33.17 -0.61
N PRO A 24 1.92 32.08 -0.10
CA PRO A 24 1.68 30.86 -0.86
C PRO A 24 0.76 31.11 -2.07
N SER A 25 0.19 32.31 -2.22
CA SER A 25 -0.60 32.74 -3.37
C SER A 25 0.21 33.30 -4.56
N ILE A 26 1.55 33.34 -4.48
CA ILE A 26 2.41 33.82 -5.57
C ILE A 26 2.48 32.80 -6.71
N ARG A 27 2.14 33.25 -7.92
CA ARG A 27 2.24 32.43 -9.14
C ARG A 27 3.68 32.43 -9.69
N TRP A 28 4.31 31.26 -9.70
CA TRP A 28 5.64 31.06 -10.26
C TRP A 28 5.62 31.01 -11.79
N SER A 29 6.22 32.01 -12.45
CA SER A 29 6.26 32.08 -13.91
C SER A 29 7.55 31.51 -14.48
N LYS A 30 7.45 30.59 -15.43
CA LYS A 30 8.61 29.99 -16.11
C LYS A 30 9.29 31.04 -16.99
N THR A 31 10.61 31.11 -16.93
CA THR A 31 11.41 31.94 -17.85
C THR A 31 12.40 31.05 -18.60
N GLN A 32 12.96 31.57 -19.70
CA GLN A 32 13.97 30.83 -20.47
C GLN A 32 15.23 30.50 -19.63
N THR A 33 15.55 31.35 -18.65
CA THR A 33 16.66 31.17 -17.72
C THR A 33 16.28 30.40 -16.45
N ASN A 34 14.99 30.24 -16.17
CA ASN A 34 14.47 29.56 -15.00
C ASN A 34 13.23 28.70 -15.38
N PRO A 35 13.46 27.47 -15.89
CA PRO A 35 12.37 26.60 -16.32
C PRO A 35 11.56 25.98 -15.17
N LEU A 36 12.11 25.98 -13.95
CA LEU A 36 11.51 25.44 -12.73
C LEU A 36 11.50 26.52 -11.65
N PRO A 37 10.59 27.51 -11.73
CA PRO A 37 10.55 28.64 -10.80
C PRO A 37 9.95 28.28 -9.44
N ASP A 38 9.16 27.21 -9.35
CA ASP A 38 8.51 26.78 -8.12
C ASP A 38 9.53 26.19 -7.12
N PRO A 39 9.72 26.80 -5.93
CA PRO A 39 10.66 26.32 -4.94
C PRO A 39 10.30 24.92 -4.41
N THR A 40 9.02 24.56 -4.41
CA THR A 40 8.55 23.24 -3.99
C THR A 40 8.99 22.17 -4.99
N GLU A 41 8.86 22.44 -6.31
CA GLU A 41 9.36 21.52 -7.34
C GLU A 41 10.88 21.34 -7.24
N ARG A 42 11.64 22.42 -6.96
CA ARG A 42 13.08 22.35 -6.76
C ARG A 42 13.46 21.55 -5.53
N PHE A 43 12.76 21.77 -4.42
CA PHE A 43 12.93 21.02 -3.20
C PHE A 43 12.72 19.52 -3.46
N ILE A 44 11.61 19.13 -4.09
CA ILE A 44 11.35 17.74 -4.47
C ILE A 44 12.49 17.16 -5.30
N MET A 45 12.95 17.89 -6.32
CA MET A 45 14.03 17.44 -7.19
C MET A 45 15.31 17.20 -6.40
N LEU A 46 15.68 18.10 -5.49
CA LEU A 46 16.88 17.99 -4.67
C LEU A 46 16.77 16.89 -3.60
N THR A 47 15.65 16.83 -2.89
CA THR A 47 15.40 15.83 -1.84
C THR A 47 15.26 14.42 -2.42
N SER A 48 14.87 14.29 -3.69
CA SER A 48 14.81 12.99 -4.36
C SER A 48 16.17 12.46 -4.82
N LEU A 49 17.27 13.21 -4.68
CA LEU A 49 18.61 12.73 -5.05
C LEU A 49 19.17 11.77 -4.00
N ASN A 50 19.59 10.60 -4.46
CA ASN A 50 20.37 9.64 -3.71
C ASN A 50 21.85 10.07 -3.63
N ASN A 51 22.60 9.45 -2.72
CA ASN A 51 24.04 9.69 -2.55
C ASN A 51 24.88 9.38 -3.79
N ASP A 52 24.39 8.52 -4.68
CA ASP A 52 25.02 8.15 -5.95
C ASP A 52 24.65 9.10 -7.11
N GLY A 53 23.82 10.12 -6.85
CA GLY A 53 23.33 11.06 -7.85
C GLY A 53 22.14 10.56 -8.66
N SER A 54 21.63 9.35 -8.40
CA SER A 54 20.36 8.88 -8.96
C SER A 54 19.18 9.54 -8.24
N HIS A 55 17.98 9.49 -8.84
CA HIS A 55 16.76 9.95 -8.17
C HIS A 55 15.99 8.77 -7.56
N PHE A 56 15.16 9.06 -6.54
CA PHE A 56 14.21 8.13 -5.97
C PHE A 56 13.31 7.53 -7.05
N GLN A 57 12.99 6.24 -6.89
CA GLN A 57 11.99 5.58 -7.73
C GLN A 57 10.61 6.22 -7.50
N PRO A 58 9.71 6.19 -8.50
CA PRO A 58 8.37 6.76 -8.37
C PRO A 58 7.60 6.30 -7.11
N ALA A 59 7.75 5.02 -6.73
CA ALA A 59 7.13 4.48 -5.51
C ALA A 59 7.64 5.18 -4.23
N GLN A 60 8.91 5.57 -4.18
CA GLN A 60 9.57 6.13 -3.01
C GLN A 60 9.25 7.63 -2.81
N ILE A 61 8.87 8.35 -3.86
CA ILE A 61 8.62 9.80 -3.79
C ILE A 61 7.15 10.15 -3.51
N THR A 62 6.21 9.20 -3.71
CA THR A 62 4.76 9.43 -3.46
C THR A 62 4.45 9.89 -2.04
N GLY A 63 5.14 9.32 -1.04
CA GLY A 63 5.01 9.72 0.36
C GLY A 63 5.46 11.16 0.63
N LEU A 64 6.50 11.64 -0.07
CA LEU A 64 6.94 13.02 0.03
C LEU A 64 5.87 13.98 -0.52
N PHE A 65 5.26 13.65 -1.67
CA PHE A 65 4.15 14.45 -2.21
C PHE A 65 2.96 14.53 -1.26
N ALA A 66 2.59 13.42 -0.62
CA ALA A 66 1.49 13.39 0.34
C ALA A 66 1.77 14.31 1.54
N LYS A 67 2.98 14.26 2.09
CA LYS A 67 3.41 15.15 3.19
C LYS A 67 3.37 16.62 2.80
N LEU A 68 3.87 16.96 1.61
CA LEU A 68 3.84 18.34 1.10
C LEU A 68 2.41 18.84 0.84
N LYS A 69 1.54 18.01 0.26
CA LYS A 69 0.11 18.33 0.08
C LYS A 69 -0.59 18.55 1.41
N TYR A 70 -0.30 17.72 2.41
CA TYR A 70 -0.83 17.88 3.75
C TYR A 70 -0.36 19.20 4.38
N ALA A 71 0.94 19.50 4.32
CA ALA A 71 1.50 20.75 4.82
C ALA A 71 0.86 21.98 4.16
N LEU A 72 0.70 21.97 2.83
CA LEU A 72 0.01 23.04 2.12
C LEU A 72 -1.44 23.20 2.57
N ARG A 73 -2.19 22.10 2.76
CA ARG A 73 -3.56 22.15 3.28
C ARG A 73 -3.63 22.74 4.69
N LEU A 74 -2.65 22.43 5.55
CA LEU A 74 -2.56 23.04 6.89
C LEU A 74 -2.30 24.54 6.80
N VAL A 75 -1.38 24.98 5.94
CA VAL A 75 -1.12 26.41 5.71
C VAL A 75 -2.39 27.12 5.23
N MET A 76 -3.13 26.52 4.30
CA MET A 76 -4.40 27.07 3.81
C MET A 76 -5.45 27.14 4.93
N LEU A 77 -5.52 26.15 5.82
CA LEU A 77 -6.42 26.17 6.96
C LEU A 77 -6.07 27.29 7.95
N VAL A 78 -4.77 27.47 8.23
CA VAL A 78 -4.29 28.58 9.06
C VAL A 78 -4.65 29.92 8.43
N GLU A 79 -4.50 30.06 7.11
CA GLU A 79 -4.83 31.28 6.38
C GLU A 79 -6.34 31.58 6.36
N ILE A 80 -7.19 30.54 6.20
CA ILE A 80 -8.64 30.68 6.33
C ILE A 80 -8.99 31.24 7.71
N LYS A 81 -8.36 30.71 8.77
CA LYS A 81 -8.60 31.15 10.15
C LYS A 81 -7.99 32.51 10.48
N SER A 82 -6.84 32.87 9.91
CA SER A 82 -6.21 34.18 10.12
C SER A 82 -7.06 35.31 9.52
N GLN A 83 -7.74 35.05 8.40
CA GLN A 83 -8.63 36.01 7.75
C GLN A 83 -10.03 36.08 8.40
N ASN A 84 -10.36 35.14 9.31
CA ASN A 84 -11.63 35.09 10.03
C ASN A 84 -11.43 35.31 11.54
N ASN A 85 -11.13 36.55 11.91
CA ASN A 85 -10.96 36.95 13.32
C ASN A 85 -12.25 36.85 14.16
N GLY A 86 -13.43 36.68 13.53
CA GLY A 86 -14.73 36.66 14.20
C GLY A 86 -15.26 35.26 14.53
N GLY A 87 -14.62 34.19 14.03
CA GLY A 87 -15.11 32.82 14.19
C GLY A 87 -16.39 32.51 13.41
N ASP A 88 -16.72 33.29 12.38
CA ASP A 88 -17.90 33.10 11.54
C ASP A 88 -17.65 32.00 10.49
N ALA A 89 -18.41 30.91 10.57
CA ALA A 89 -18.26 29.79 9.64
C ALA A 89 -18.55 30.17 8.17
N GLU A 90 -19.41 31.15 7.91
CA GLU A 90 -19.70 31.57 6.52
C GLU A 90 -18.52 32.37 5.94
N GLN A 91 -17.84 33.15 6.78
CA GLN A 91 -16.61 33.84 6.40
C GLN A 91 -15.50 32.84 6.07
N ASP A 92 -15.31 31.77 6.86
CA ASP A 92 -14.36 30.70 6.54
C ASP A 92 -14.63 30.07 5.17
N LEU A 93 -15.90 29.77 4.87
CA LEU A 93 -16.30 29.21 3.58
C LEU A 93 -16.02 30.18 2.43
N SER A 94 -16.21 31.47 2.64
CA SER A 94 -15.93 32.48 1.62
C SER A 94 -14.44 32.57 1.30
N VAL A 95 -13.57 32.57 2.32
CA VAL A 95 -12.10 32.58 2.17
C VAL A 95 -11.63 31.27 1.55
N CYS A 96 -12.19 30.13 1.97
CA CYS A 96 -11.90 28.82 1.38
C CYS A 96 -12.22 28.77 -0.11
N ARG A 97 -13.36 29.36 -0.54
CA ARG A 97 -13.70 29.50 -1.97
C ARG A 97 -12.70 30.39 -2.71
N ALA A 98 -12.28 31.50 -2.10
CA ALA A 98 -11.28 32.41 -2.69
C ALA A 98 -9.90 31.73 -2.86
N LEU A 99 -9.51 30.88 -1.91
CA LEU A 99 -8.29 30.06 -1.96
C LEU A 99 -8.46 28.77 -2.78
N GLY A 100 -9.61 28.57 -3.44
CA GLY A 100 -9.95 27.33 -4.12
C GLY A 100 -8.89 26.84 -5.13
N ASP A 101 -8.19 27.77 -5.77
CA ASP A 101 -7.08 27.55 -6.70
C ASP A 101 -5.85 26.84 -6.08
N TRP A 102 -5.70 26.96 -4.76
CA TRP A 102 -4.58 26.41 -3.98
C TRP A 102 -4.97 25.16 -3.18
N ILE A 103 -6.26 24.81 -3.18
CA ILE A 103 -6.83 23.68 -2.41
C ILE A 103 -7.34 22.57 -3.33
N HIS A 104 -7.85 22.93 -4.52
CA HIS A 104 -8.47 22.00 -5.45
C HIS A 104 -7.58 21.72 -6.66
N GLU A 105 -7.62 20.47 -7.11
CA GLU A 105 -6.98 20.07 -8.35
C GLU A 105 -7.72 20.64 -9.57
N HIS A 106 -7.00 20.86 -10.67
CA HIS A 106 -7.52 21.21 -12.00
C HIS A 106 -8.17 22.59 -12.19
N ARG A 107 -8.06 23.51 -11.22
CA ARG A 107 -8.60 24.88 -11.40
C ARG A 107 -7.60 25.85 -12.03
N THR A 108 -6.34 25.84 -11.58
CA THR A 108 -5.28 26.73 -12.08
C THR A 108 -3.88 26.12 -11.98
N HIS A 109 -2.89 26.76 -12.60
CA HIS A 109 -1.48 26.39 -12.48
C HIS A 109 -0.92 26.90 -11.14
N SER A 110 -1.26 26.22 -10.04
CA SER A 110 -0.73 26.44 -8.69
C SER A 110 0.28 25.36 -8.28
N THR A 111 1.09 25.64 -7.26
CA THR A 111 2.01 24.67 -6.64
C THR A 111 1.28 23.42 -6.18
N PHE A 112 0.08 23.57 -5.60
CA PHE A 112 -0.74 22.45 -5.16
C PHE A 112 -1.19 21.57 -6.33
N ASN A 113 -1.70 22.17 -7.41
CA ASN A 113 -2.11 21.43 -8.60
C ASN A 113 -0.92 20.70 -9.25
N ARG A 114 0.26 21.33 -9.23
CA ARG A 114 1.49 20.73 -9.74
C ARG A 114 1.94 19.52 -8.91
N LEU A 115 1.88 19.62 -7.58
CA LEU A 115 2.13 18.50 -6.68
C LEU A 115 1.19 17.33 -6.94
N CYS A 116 -0.12 17.59 -7.09
CA CYS A 116 -1.07 16.54 -7.46
C CYS A 116 -0.69 15.89 -8.79
N SER A 117 -0.38 16.69 -9.81
CA SER A 117 0.03 16.18 -11.12
C SER A 117 1.28 15.29 -11.05
N LEU A 118 2.30 15.72 -10.29
CA LEU A 118 3.52 14.93 -10.07
C LEU A 118 3.23 13.66 -9.28
N GLN A 119 2.36 13.72 -8.27
CA GLN A 119 1.94 12.55 -7.51
C GLN A 119 1.19 11.54 -8.38
N HIS A 120 0.27 11.99 -9.24
CA HIS A 120 -0.44 11.11 -10.16
C HIS A 120 0.50 10.45 -11.16
N LEU A 121 1.45 11.21 -11.70
CA LEU A 121 2.49 10.65 -12.57
C LEU A 121 3.33 9.61 -11.85
N ALA A 122 3.84 9.94 -10.66
CA ALA A 122 4.67 9.01 -9.88
C ALA A 122 3.89 7.76 -9.46
N SER A 123 2.62 7.92 -9.09
CA SER A 123 1.74 6.78 -8.78
C SER A 123 1.49 5.95 -10.03
N GLY A 124 1.20 6.58 -11.17
CA GLY A 124 1.04 5.91 -12.45
C GLY A 124 2.26 5.09 -12.86
N PHE A 125 3.47 5.61 -12.65
CA PHE A 125 4.70 4.84 -12.86
C PHE A 125 4.90 3.75 -11.81
N ALA A 126 4.68 4.04 -10.53
CA ALA A 126 4.85 3.06 -9.46
C ALA A 126 3.89 1.86 -9.59
N TYR A 127 2.68 2.08 -10.10
CA TYR A 127 1.70 1.04 -10.40
C TYR A 127 1.90 0.42 -11.78
N GLY A 128 2.45 1.17 -12.74
CA GLY A 128 2.67 0.73 -14.12
C GLY A 128 3.96 -0.06 -14.31
N ASP A 129 4.97 0.16 -13.47
CA ASP A 129 6.18 -0.66 -13.44
C ASP A 129 5.77 -2.08 -13.02
N GLN A 130 5.80 -3.01 -13.98
CA GLN A 130 5.64 -4.43 -13.71
C GLN A 130 6.75 -4.86 -12.75
N LYS A 131 6.44 -4.87 -11.46
CA LYS A 131 7.31 -5.49 -10.47
C LYS A 131 7.44 -6.95 -10.86
N LEU A 132 8.67 -7.41 -11.07
CA LEU A 132 8.91 -8.85 -11.21
C LEU A 132 8.28 -9.56 -10.01
N PRO A 133 7.62 -10.71 -10.21
CA PRO A 133 6.95 -11.41 -9.13
C PRO A 133 7.94 -11.68 -8.01
N ASN A 134 7.68 -11.09 -6.84
CA ASN A 134 8.52 -11.28 -5.66
C ASN A 134 8.49 -12.71 -5.14
N ILE A 135 7.50 -13.49 -5.56
CA ILE A 135 7.31 -14.89 -5.18
C ILE A 135 7.31 -15.73 -6.45
N TRP A 136 8.18 -16.74 -6.48
CA TRP A 136 8.22 -17.71 -7.57
C TRP A 136 8.26 -19.14 -7.03
N TRP A 137 7.20 -19.91 -7.26
CA TRP A 137 7.16 -21.32 -6.88
C TRP A 137 8.12 -22.15 -7.74
N MET A 138 9.13 -22.74 -7.12
CA MET A 138 10.11 -23.59 -7.80
C MET A 138 9.61 -25.03 -7.95
N ASP A 139 8.90 -25.53 -6.94
CA ASP A 139 8.26 -26.85 -6.97
C ASP A 139 6.80 -26.70 -7.42
N ARG A 140 6.50 -27.03 -8.67
CA ARG A 140 5.11 -26.97 -9.19
C ARG A 140 4.29 -28.23 -8.90
N VAL A 141 4.89 -29.24 -8.28
CA VAL A 141 4.24 -30.53 -8.00
C VAL A 141 3.72 -30.54 -6.56
N ASN A 142 4.59 -30.29 -5.58
CA ASN A 142 4.23 -30.32 -4.17
C ASN A 142 4.17 -28.93 -3.54
N TRP A 143 4.52 -27.88 -4.31
CA TRP A 143 4.58 -26.50 -3.84
C TRP A 143 5.55 -26.31 -2.66
N SER A 144 6.46 -27.26 -2.40
CA SER A 144 7.28 -27.29 -1.18
C SER A 144 8.39 -26.24 -1.11
N LYS A 145 8.66 -25.53 -2.22
CA LYS A 145 9.74 -24.55 -2.36
C LYS A 145 9.32 -23.36 -3.20
N MET A 146 9.66 -22.15 -2.74
CA MET A 146 9.49 -20.90 -3.49
C MET A 146 10.73 -20.01 -3.35
N LEU A 147 10.96 -19.13 -4.33
CA LEU A 147 11.86 -17.99 -4.16
C LEU A 147 11.04 -16.81 -3.67
N TYR A 148 11.48 -16.15 -2.61
CA TYR A 148 10.98 -14.86 -2.17
C TYR A 148 12.08 -13.82 -2.29
N LYS A 149 11.90 -12.82 -3.15
CA LYS A 149 12.91 -11.79 -3.47
C LYS A 149 14.29 -12.37 -3.86
N GLY A 150 14.28 -13.55 -4.47
CA GLY A 150 15.50 -14.26 -4.90
C GLY A 150 16.02 -15.31 -3.90
N ASP A 151 15.52 -15.33 -2.66
CA ASP A 151 15.94 -16.29 -1.64
C ASP A 151 15.03 -17.52 -1.61
N GLU A 152 15.61 -18.72 -1.55
CA GLU A 152 14.84 -19.97 -1.43
C GLU A 152 14.21 -20.09 -0.03
N LEU A 153 12.89 -20.19 -0.02
CA LEU A 153 12.08 -20.57 1.13
C LEU A 153 11.48 -21.95 0.89
N SER A 154 11.70 -22.86 1.85
CA SER A 154 11.09 -24.18 1.85
C SER A 154 9.96 -24.27 2.86
N LEU A 155 8.98 -25.13 2.59
CA LEU A 155 7.90 -25.41 3.52
C LEU A 155 8.40 -25.87 4.88
N ALA A 156 9.39 -26.77 4.85
CA ALA A 156 10.01 -27.30 6.05
C ALA A 156 10.66 -26.20 6.89
N ASN A 157 11.27 -25.20 6.25
CA ASN A 157 11.86 -24.06 6.96
C ASN A 157 10.77 -23.20 7.60
N ILE A 158 9.66 -22.94 6.88
CA ILE A 158 8.53 -22.16 7.41
C ILE A 158 7.87 -22.90 8.59
N GLN A 159 7.61 -24.21 8.45
CA GLN A 159 7.06 -25.04 9.52
C GLN A 159 7.99 -25.08 10.74
N SER A 160 9.29 -25.23 10.53
CA SER A 160 10.30 -25.17 11.58
C SER A 160 10.34 -23.80 12.26
N MET A 161 10.23 -22.71 11.49
CA MET A 161 10.14 -21.35 12.04
C MET A 161 8.93 -21.21 12.97
N PHE A 162 7.73 -21.63 12.55
CA PHE A 162 6.54 -21.58 13.40
C PHE A 162 6.68 -22.47 14.64
N ALA A 163 7.18 -23.69 14.50
CA ALA A 163 7.42 -24.58 15.63
C ALA A 163 8.44 -23.99 16.63
N ASN A 164 9.48 -23.33 16.13
CA ASN A 164 10.48 -22.66 16.96
C ASN A 164 9.90 -21.40 17.64
N LEU A 165 9.07 -20.63 16.93
CA LEU A 165 8.39 -19.45 17.49
C LEU A 165 7.39 -19.87 18.57
N GLU A 166 6.58 -20.89 18.33
CA GLU A 166 5.68 -21.49 19.33
C GLU A 166 6.48 -21.96 20.54
N LYS A 167 7.54 -22.74 20.32
CA LYS A 167 8.42 -23.22 21.40
C LYS A 167 9.04 -22.08 22.21
N ARG A 168 9.52 -21.01 21.56
CA ARG A 168 10.10 -19.83 22.24
C ARG A 168 9.02 -19.07 23.00
N THR A 169 7.84 -18.88 22.42
CA THR A 169 6.70 -18.19 23.02
C THR A 169 6.21 -18.93 24.27
N THR A 170 6.08 -20.25 24.20
CA THR A 170 5.75 -21.10 25.35
C THR A 170 6.84 -21.02 26.43
N ALA A 171 8.12 -21.10 26.06
CA ALA A 171 9.21 -20.96 27.02
C ALA A 171 9.24 -19.57 27.68
N LEU A 172 9.03 -18.51 26.91
CA LEU A 172 8.89 -17.14 27.42
C LEU A 172 7.76 -17.07 28.44
N TRP A 173 6.57 -17.55 28.07
CA TRP A 173 5.41 -17.51 28.94
C TRP A 173 5.64 -18.32 30.22
N GLU A 174 5.96 -19.60 30.11
CA GLU A 174 6.01 -20.52 31.24
C GLU A 174 7.24 -20.32 32.13
N GLN A 175 8.42 -20.14 31.53
CA GLN A 175 9.69 -20.14 32.25
C GLN A 175 10.19 -18.73 32.56
N ASP A 176 10.06 -17.79 31.63
CA ASP A 176 10.62 -16.46 31.79
C ASP A 176 9.66 -15.49 32.47
N ILE A 177 8.36 -15.52 32.11
CA ILE A 177 7.32 -14.62 32.64
C ILE A 177 6.67 -15.18 33.89
N LEU A 178 6.16 -16.40 33.82
CA LEU A 178 5.59 -17.09 34.97
C LEU A 178 6.65 -17.71 35.89
N LEU A 179 7.94 -17.62 35.54
CA LEU A 179 9.06 -18.05 36.39
C LEU A 179 9.00 -19.54 36.76
N GLY A 180 8.42 -20.37 35.89
CA GLY A 180 8.17 -21.79 36.13
C GLY A 180 7.05 -22.07 37.13
N LEU A 181 6.31 -21.04 37.57
CA LEU A 181 5.20 -21.17 38.50
C LEU A 181 3.94 -21.59 37.74
N GLN A 182 3.18 -22.53 38.30
CA GLN A 182 1.89 -22.95 37.74
C GLN A 182 0.80 -21.94 38.10
N LEU A 183 0.85 -20.76 37.49
CA LEU A 183 -0.12 -19.69 37.68
C LEU A 183 -1.14 -19.73 36.55
N ARG A 184 -2.42 -19.65 36.92
CA ARG A 184 -3.52 -19.56 35.97
C ARG A 184 -4.54 -18.59 36.52
N ALA A 185 -4.86 -17.57 35.72
CA ALA A 185 -6.07 -16.78 35.95
C ALA A 185 -7.26 -17.56 35.38
N GLU A 186 -8.40 -17.58 36.09
CA GLU A 186 -9.64 -18.06 35.50
C GLU A 186 -10.20 -16.97 34.58
N TYR A 187 -10.25 -17.25 33.28
CA TYR A 187 -10.72 -16.30 32.26
C TYR A 187 -11.83 -16.89 31.38
N THR A 188 -12.46 -17.99 31.80
CA THR A 188 -13.49 -18.69 31.01
C THR A 188 -14.75 -17.86 30.77
N ALA A 189 -15.06 -16.89 31.62
CA ALA A 189 -16.21 -16.00 31.47
C ALA A 189 -15.88 -14.57 31.88
N ILE A 190 -15.16 -13.84 31.00
CA ILE A 190 -14.92 -12.40 31.18
C ILE A 190 -16.24 -11.65 31.01
N LYS A 191 -16.62 -10.89 32.03
CA LYS A 191 -17.74 -9.95 32.04
C LYS A 191 -17.25 -8.59 31.58
N GLU A 192 -17.77 -8.13 30.46
CA GLU A 192 -17.46 -6.83 29.86
C GLU A 192 -18.79 -6.07 29.69
N ASP A 193 -18.84 -4.84 30.16
CA ASP A 193 -19.98 -3.94 29.94
C ASP A 193 -19.69 -3.01 28.76
N LEU A 194 -20.01 -3.51 27.56
CA LEU A 194 -19.84 -2.77 26.31
C LEU A 194 -20.66 -1.47 26.24
N SER A 195 -21.62 -1.26 27.16
CA SER A 195 -22.38 -0.02 27.25
C SER A 195 -21.70 1.06 28.11
N ASN A 196 -20.69 0.67 28.90
CA ASN A 196 -19.99 1.59 29.78
C ASN A 196 -18.92 2.39 29.01
N GLN A 197 -19.26 3.64 28.69
CA GLN A 197 -18.37 4.58 28.01
C GLN A 197 -17.59 5.50 28.97
N GLN A 198 -17.58 5.19 30.28
CA GLN A 198 -16.87 6.00 31.25
C GLN A 198 -15.36 5.93 31.02
N VAL A 199 -14.73 7.10 30.91
CA VAL A 199 -13.27 7.21 30.84
C VAL A 199 -12.64 6.53 32.06
N GLY A 200 -11.77 5.55 31.81
CA GLY A 200 -11.09 4.77 32.85
C GLY A 200 -11.75 3.42 33.20
N TYR A 201 -12.88 3.09 32.59
CA TYR A 201 -13.43 1.73 32.67
C TYR A 201 -12.48 0.70 32.03
N SER A 202 -12.36 -0.48 32.66
CA SER A 202 -11.63 -1.64 32.13
C SER A 202 -12.22 -2.92 32.72
N PHE A 203 -12.41 -3.96 31.91
CA PHE A 203 -12.84 -5.27 32.42
C PHE A 203 -11.86 -5.86 33.46
N LEU A 204 -10.58 -5.45 33.43
CA LEU A 204 -9.57 -5.89 34.40
C LEU A 204 -9.83 -5.33 35.81
N SER A 205 -10.49 -4.19 35.91
CA SER A 205 -10.92 -3.57 37.17
C SER A 205 -12.41 -3.77 37.48
N ASP A 206 -13.15 -4.45 36.60
CA ASP A 206 -14.56 -4.77 36.82
C ASP A 206 -14.70 -5.83 37.91
N THR A 207 -15.46 -5.52 38.95
CA THR A 207 -15.67 -6.41 40.12
C THR A 207 -16.42 -7.70 39.78
N ARG A 208 -17.10 -7.76 38.63
CA ARG A 208 -17.73 -8.98 38.12
C ARG A 208 -16.70 -10.00 37.62
N ASN A 209 -15.45 -9.58 37.41
CA ASN A 209 -14.35 -10.43 36.98
C ASN A 209 -13.42 -10.81 38.14
N PRO A 210 -12.79 -12.01 38.10
CA PRO A 210 -11.90 -12.47 39.17
C PRO A 210 -10.52 -11.79 39.17
N PHE A 211 -10.21 -10.94 38.19
CA PHE A 211 -8.85 -10.41 37.97
C PHE A 211 -8.32 -9.55 39.13
N LEU A 212 -9.20 -8.83 39.83
CA LEU A 212 -8.81 -8.06 41.01
C LEU A 212 -8.23 -8.95 42.12
N ALA A 213 -8.79 -10.15 42.31
CA ALA A 213 -8.28 -11.12 43.27
C ALA A 213 -6.95 -11.75 42.84
N CYS A 214 -6.62 -11.68 41.54
CA CYS A 214 -5.41 -12.26 40.97
C CYS A 214 -4.22 -11.28 40.87
N ARG A 215 -4.37 -10.02 41.30
CA ARG A 215 -3.32 -8.99 41.14
C ARG A 215 -1.98 -9.38 41.76
N ASP A 216 -2.02 -10.01 42.93
CA ASP A 216 -0.82 -10.39 43.67
C ASP A 216 -0.41 -11.85 43.43
N THR A 217 -1.06 -12.55 42.47
CA THR A 217 -0.87 -13.99 42.24
C THR A 217 0.51 -14.33 41.71
N LEU A 218 1.20 -13.41 41.02
CA LEU A 218 2.60 -13.61 40.61
C LEU A 218 3.59 -13.24 41.72
N VAL A 219 3.36 -12.10 42.39
CA VAL A 219 4.27 -11.59 43.41
C VAL A 219 4.30 -12.50 44.64
N THR A 220 3.14 -12.98 45.09
CA THR A 220 3.04 -13.78 46.33
C THR A 220 3.89 -15.05 46.27
N PRO A 221 3.81 -15.90 45.23
CA PRO A 221 4.68 -17.07 45.09
C PRO A 221 6.15 -16.72 44.91
N VAL A 222 6.49 -15.63 44.22
CA VAL A 222 7.87 -15.14 44.11
C VAL A 222 8.46 -14.81 45.49
N LEU A 223 7.67 -14.18 46.37
CA LEU A 223 8.08 -13.87 47.74
C LEU A 223 8.18 -15.11 48.65
N ARG A 224 7.38 -16.15 48.37
CA ARG A 224 7.38 -17.41 49.14
C ARG A 224 8.48 -18.36 48.70
N ASN A 225 8.88 -18.34 47.43
CA ASN A 225 9.96 -19.17 46.90
C ASN A 225 11.34 -18.56 47.25
N PRO A 226 12.18 -19.25 48.05
CA PRO A 226 13.48 -18.70 48.47
C PRO A 226 14.41 -18.32 47.32
N GLU A 227 14.43 -19.11 46.24
CA GLU A 227 15.29 -18.88 45.08
C GLU A 227 14.83 -17.66 44.28
N LEU A 228 13.53 -17.56 44.00
CA LEU A 228 12.96 -16.40 43.30
C LEU A 228 13.06 -15.13 44.14
N LYS A 229 12.83 -15.23 45.45
CA LYS A 229 13.04 -14.13 46.39
C LYS A 229 14.49 -13.64 46.35
N LYS A 230 15.48 -14.53 46.39
CA LYS A 230 16.90 -14.16 46.27
C LYS A 230 17.21 -13.50 44.92
N ARG A 231 16.60 -13.99 43.84
CA ARG A 231 16.76 -13.47 42.47
C ARG A 231 16.18 -12.07 42.29
N PHE A 232 15.04 -11.76 42.89
CA PHE A 232 14.34 -10.50 42.66
C PHE A 232 14.49 -9.49 43.81
N ILE A 233 14.90 -9.91 44.99
CA ILE A 233 14.88 -9.08 46.20
C ILE A 233 16.21 -9.15 46.94
N TYR A 234 16.54 -8.05 47.61
CA TYR A 234 17.60 -7.96 48.59
C TYR A 234 17.17 -7.05 49.75
N VAL A 235 17.86 -7.16 50.88
CA VAL A 235 17.65 -6.27 52.02
C VAL A 235 18.80 -5.28 52.06
N ALA A 236 18.48 -3.99 52.05
CA ALA A 236 19.44 -2.90 52.21
C ALA A 236 18.88 -1.87 53.20
N ASN A 237 19.71 -1.47 54.17
CA ASN A 237 19.35 -0.50 55.21
C ASN A 237 18.07 -0.89 55.98
N GLY A 238 17.88 -2.18 56.27
CA GLY A 238 16.66 -2.68 56.93
C GLY A 238 15.39 -2.67 56.05
N SER A 239 15.48 -2.23 54.80
CA SER A 239 14.37 -2.20 53.85
C SER A 239 14.48 -3.30 52.80
N VAL A 240 13.34 -3.86 52.41
CA VAL A 240 13.23 -4.83 51.31
C VAL A 240 13.22 -4.05 50.00
N GLN A 241 14.17 -4.33 49.10
CA GLN A 241 14.30 -3.68 47.81
C GLN A 241 14.31 -4.67 46.66
N TRP A 242 13.75 -4.26 45.53
CA TRP A 242 13.76 -5.04 44.29
C TRP A 242 15.09 -4.88 43.54
N ARG A 243 15.63 -5.99 43.03
CA ARG A 243 16.79 -6.01 42.14
C ARG A 243 16.37 -5.52 40.76
N LYS A 244 16.67 -4.24 40.48
CA LYS A 244 16.33 -3.58 39.20
C LYS A 244 16.84 -4.35 37.98
N THR A 245 18.02 -4.95 38.05
CA THR A 245 18.59 -5.73 36.95
C THR A 245 17.76 -6.99 36.64
N ALA A 246 17.32 -7.71 37.66
CA ALA A 246 16.47 -8.89 37.47
C ALA A 246 15.09 -8.52 36.91
N LEU A 247 14.52 -7.40 37.38
CA LEU A 247 13.27 -6.86 36.83
C LEU A 247 13.42 -6.40 35.38
N ALA A 248 14.53 -5.75 35.02
CA ALA A 248 14.79 -5.32 33.65
C ALA A 248 14.86 -6.51 32.68
N VAL A 249 15.50 -7.61 33.07
CA VAL A 249 15.53 -8.85 32.28
C VAL A 249 14.12 -9.45 32.14
N TRP A 250 13.35 -9.50 33.23
CA TRP A 250 11.97 -9.99 33.19
C TRP A 250 11.08 -9.13 32.27
N LEU A 251 11.21 -7.81 32.33
CA LEU A 251 10.51 -6.88 31.45
C LEU A 251 10.95 -7.02 29.99
N ALA A 252 12.24 -7.25 29.71
CA ALA A 252 12.71 -7.49 28.35
C ALA A 252 12.09 -8.77 27.76
N ASN A 253 12.03 -9.85 28.54
CA ASN A 253 11.34 -11.08 28.14
C ASN A 253 9.84 -10.84 27.91
N TYR A 254 9.22 -9.95 28.69
CA TYR A 254 7.81 -9.60 28.52
C TYR A 254 7.57 -8.83 27.22
N THR A 255 8.47 -7.91 26.88
CA THR A 255 8.46 -7.22 25.59
C THR A 255 8.62 -8.18 24.42
N GLU A 256 9.57 -9.14 24.50
CA GLU A 256 9.74 -10.16 23.47
C GLU A 256 8.49 -11.04 23.32
N LEU A 257 7.88 -11.45 24.43
CA LEU A 257 6.63 -12.20 24.40
C LEU A 257 5.52 -11.41 23.71
N ASN A 258 5.37 -10.12 24.03
CA ASN A 258 4.40 -9.26 23.38
C ASN A 258 4.69 -9.13 21.87
N GLN A 259 5.94 -8.98 21.45
CA GLN A 259 6.31 -8.94 20.03
C GLN A 259 6.01 -10.25 19.29
N ASN A 260 6.12 -11.39 19.96
CA ASN A 260 5.79 -12.69 19.36
C ASN A 260 4.28 -12.94 19.27
N LEU A 261 3.48 -12.34 20.17
CA LEU A 261 2.02 -12.50 20.23
C LEU A 261 1.27 -11.42 19.45
N MET A 262 1.82 -10.21 19.39
CA MET A 262 1.24 -9.05 18.72
C MET A 262 1.98 -8.85 17.40
N ASP A 263 1.23 -8.84 16.31
CA ASP A 263 1.75 -8.55 14.97
C ASP A 263 1.99 -7.03 14.86
N ASP A 264 3.04 -6.54 15.53
CA ASP A 264 3.44 -5.13 15.56
C ASP A 264 4.03 -4.63 14.22
N ASN A 265 3.63 -5.21 13.09
CA ASN A 265 3.75 -4.60 11.76
C ASN A 265 2.68 -3.49 11.57
N LEU A 266 2.54 -2.62 12.57
CA LEU A 266 1.62 -1.47 12.60
C LEU A 266 2.24 -0.22 11.96
N GLY A 267 3.49 -0.28 11.46
CA GLY A 267 4.18 0.90 10.94
C GLY A 267 3.77 1.27 9.51
N ASP A 268 3.89 0.32 8.57
CA ASP A 268 3.79 0.63 7.15
C ASP A 268 2.39 0.32 6.57
N ASP A 269 1.76 -0.78 7.00
CA ASP A 269 0.38 -1.14 6.59
C ASP A 269 -0.68 -0.18 7.15
N TYR A 270 -0.36 0.55 8.22
CA TYR A 270 -1.27 1.49 8.89
C TYR A 270 -1.62 2.71 8.04
N ILE A 271 -0.65 3.21 7.26
CA ILE A 271 -0.86 4.40 6.42
C ILE A 271 -1.76 4.08 5.22
N GLY A 272 -1.64 2.88 4.63
CA GLY A 272 -2.49 2.42 3.52
C GLY A 272 -3.94 2.16 3.96
N ALA A 273 -4.12 1.51 5.12
CA ALA A 273 -5.42 1.23 5.69
C ALA A 273 -6.20 2.51 6.03
N GLU A 274 -5.55 3.50 6.66
CA GLU A 274 -6.17 4.79 6.97
C GLU A 274 -6.54 5.59 5.71
N GLN A 275 -5.72 5.53 4.65
CA GLN A 275 -6.02 6.22 3.39
C GLN A 275 -7.26 5.66 2.67
N THR A 276 -7.58 4.39 2.88
CA THR A 276 -8.77 3.73 2.31
C THR A 276 -9.98 3.73 3.25
N GLY A 277 -9.85 4.31 4.45
CA GLY A 277 -10.92 4.36 5.45
C GLY A 277 -11.22 3.01 6.10
N HIS A 278 -10.27 2.07 6.04
CA HIS A 278 -10.37 0.75 6.64
C HIS A 278 -9.52 0.67 7.91
N THR A 279 -9.89 -0.18 8.87
CA THR A 279 -8.93 -0.61 9.90
C THR A 279 -7.92 -1.57 9.26
N VAL A 280 -6.68 -1.62 9.77
CA VAL A 280 -5.66 -2.58 9.32
C VAL A 280 -6.19 -4.02 9.37
N ASP A 281 -6.97 -4.34 10.40
CA ASP A 281 -7.68 -5.61 10.52
C ASP A 281 -8.67 -5.85 9.37
N THR A 282 -9.42 -4.82 8.95
CA THR A 282 -10.37 -4.91 7.84
C THR A 282 -9.66 -5.13 6.50
N GLU A 283 -8.51 -4.49 6.27
CA GLU A 283 -7.74 -4.65 5.05
C GLU A 283 -7.08 -6.03 4.96
N ARG A 284 -6.47 -6.51 6.06
CA ARG A 284 -5.89 -7.85 6.13
C ARG A 284 -6.96 -8.96 6.05
N MET A 285 -8.11 -8.75 6.69
CA MET A 285 -9.23 -9.69 6.63
C MET A 285 -9.90 -9.75 5.26
N LYS A 286 -9.96 -8.63 4.52
CA LYS A 286 -10.48 -8.62 3.15
C LYS A 286 -9.51 -9.19 2.13
N ASN A 287 -8.21 -8.90 2.26
CA ASN A 287 -7.29 -9.14 1.15
C ASN A 287 -6.41 -10.40 1.30
N ALA A 288 -6.16 -10.92 2.51
CA ALA A 288 -5.33 -12.11 2.80
C ALA A 288 -3.96 -12.20 2.07
N VAL A 289 -3.61 -11.17 1.31
CA VAL A 289 -2.50 -10.98 0.39
C VAL A 289 -2.32 -9.47 0.36
N SER A 290 -1.14 -8.96 0.70
CA SER A 290 -0.88 -7.51 0.63
C SER A 290 -1.16 -7.03 -0.81
N PRO A 291 -1.86 -5.89 -0.99
CA PRO A 291 -2.02 -5.25 -2.30
C PRO A 291 -0.68 -5.11 -3.05
N GLU A 292 0.44 -4.99 -2.34
CA GLU A 292 1.79 -4.88 -2.93
C GLU A 292 2.34 -6.20 -3.47
N ALA A 293 1.85 -7.34 -2.96
CA ALA A 293 2.19 -8.66 -3.49
C ALA A 293 1.41 -8.99 -4.78
N LEU A 294 0.26 -8.36 -4.99
CA LEU A 294 -0.57 -8.50 -6.20
C LEU A 294 -0.37 -7.35 -7.20
N ALA A 295 0.09 -6.19 -6.76
CA ALA A 295 0.42 -5.04 -7.60
C ALA A 295 1.63 -5.37 -8.49
N GLY A 296 1.34 -5.87 -9.70
CA GLY A 296 2.33 -6.22 -10.71
C GLY A 296 2.10 -7.57 -11.38
N LEU A 297 1.22 -8.43 -10.84
CA LEU A 297 0.82 -9.66 -11.51
C LEU A 297 -0.24 -9.33 -12.58
N PRO A 298 0.00 -9.70 -13.86
CA PRO A 298 -1.03 -9.67 -14.89
C PRO A 298 -2.30 -10.41 -14.44
N GLU A 299 -3.49 -9.88 -14.75
CA GLU A 299 -4.78 -10.42 -14.32
C GLU A 299 -4.98 -11.89 -14.74
N ASP A 300 -4.38 -12.29 -15.87
CA ASP A 300 -4.34 -13.66 -16.38
C ASP A 300 -3.50 -14.63 -15.51
N LEU A 301 -2.61 -14.13 -14.65
CA LEU A 301 -1.88 -14.94 -13.68
C LEU A 301 -2.63 -15.12 -12.36
N PHE A 302 -3.67 -14.32 -12.09
CA PHE A 302 -4.44 -14.42 -10.84
C PHE A 302 -5.10 -15.78 -10.65
N PRO A 303 -5.75 -16.39 -11.67
CA PRO A 303 -6.31 -17.74 -11.52
C PRO A 303 -5.25 -18.78 -11.14
N LEU A 304 -4.05 -18.68 -11.72
CA LEU A 304 -2.94 -19.60 -11.44
C LEU A 304 -2.40 -19.41 -10.02
N PHE A 305 -2.25 -18.16 -9.58
CA PHE A 305 -1.82 -17.83 -8.22
C PHE A 305 -2.85 -18.28 -7.19
N LEU A 306 -4.13 -17.97 -7.38
CA LEU A 306 -5.22 -18.37 -6.49
C LEU A 306 -5.36 -19.89 -6.42
N GLN A 307 -5.16 -20.59 -7.55
CA GLN A 307 -5.11 -22.04 -7.58
C GLN A 307 -3.94 -22.58 -6.77
N ALA A 308 -2.71 -22.09 -6.99
CA ALA A 308 -1.53 -22.50 -6.25
C ALA A 308 -1.67 -22.23 -4.74
N SER A 309 -2.16 -21.05 -4.36
CA SER A 309 -2.44 -20.66 -2.98
C SER A 309 -3.49 -21.57 -2.33
N SER A 310 -4.58 -21.88 -3.05
CA SER A 310 -5.62 -22.79 -2.56
C SER A 310 -5.09 -24.22 -2.36
N GLU A 311 -4.25 -24.71 -3.28
CA GLU A 311 -3.58 -26.01 -3.11
C GLU A 311 -2.60 -25.97 -1.93
N TRP A 312 -1.91 -24.86 -1.72
CA TRP A 312 -1.01 -24.68 -0.59
C TRP A 312 -1.73 -24.70 0.75
N GLN A 313 -2.87 -24.02 0.87
CA GLN A 313 -3.73 -24.07 2.04
C GLN A 313 -4.14 -25.52 2.37
N LYS A 314 -4.49 -26.32 1.34
CA LYS A 314 -4.79 -27.75 1.52
C LYS A 314 -3.60 -28.55 2.05
N VAL A 315 -2.39 -28.31 1.52
CA VAL A 315 -1.16 -28.95 2.02
C VAL A 315 -0.92 -28.61 3.49
N MET A 316 -1.18 -27.36 3.87
CA MET A 316 -1.05 -26.86 5.23
C MET A 316 -2.19 -27.28 6.18
N LYS A 317 -3.19 -28.02 5.68
CA LYS A 317 -4.42 -28.35 6.42
C LYS A 317 -5.18 -27.11 6.91
N ILE A 318 -5.09 -26.03 6.15
CA ILE A 318 -5.84 -24.80 6.32
C ILE A 318 -7.06 -24.88 5.40
N VAL A 319 -8.24 -24.51 5.91
CA VAL A 319 -9.47 -24.52 5.13
C VAL A 319 -9.38 -23.46 4.02
N PRO A 320 -9.51 -23.83 2.73
CA PRO A 320 -9.36 -22.87 1.65
C PRO A 320 -10.47 -21.81 1.66
N GLY A 321 -10.10 -20.55 1.39
CA GLY A 321 -11.03 -19.42 1.46
C GLY A 321 -12.20 -19.47 0.47
N SER A 322 -12.12 -20.30 -0.57
CA SER A 322 -13.16 -20.43 -1.60
C SER A 322 -14.46 -21.09 -1.13
N LEU A 323 -14.51 -21.61 0.11
CA LEU A 323 -15.66 -22.38 0.61
C LEU A 323 -16.77 -21.54 1.26
N SER A 324 -16.63 -20.20 1.34
CA SER A 324 -17.63 -19.29 1.91
C SER A 324 -18.17 -19.76 3.27
N LEU A 325 -17.25 -20.16 4.17
CA LEU A 325 -17.57 -20.65 5.51
C LEU A 325 -17.50 -19.52 6.54
N THR A 326 -18.16 -19.71 7.68
CA THR A 326 -17.97 -18.81 8.82
C THR A 326 -16.56 -18.95 9.38
N TYR A 327 -16.07 -17.92 10.10
CA TYR A 327 -14.72 -17.94 10.69
C TYR A 327 -14.48 -19.16 11.60
N LEU A 328 -15.47 -19.54 12.41
CA LEU A 328 -15.41 -20.71 13.27
C LEU A 328 -15.24 -22.01 12.46
N GLU A 329 -15.96 -22.14 11.34
CA GLU A 329 -15.93 -23.31 10.47
C GLU A 329 -14.68 -23.36 9.56
N ALA A 330 -14.03 -22.22 9.34
CA ALA A 330 -12.79 -22.10 8.55
C ALA A 330 -11.52 -22.42 9.37
N GLY A 331 -11.66 -22.77 10.65
CA GLY A 331 -10.53 -23.18 11.49
C GLY A 331 -9.86 -24.49 11.02
N CYS A 332 -8.55 -24.61 11.25
CA CYS A 332 -7.76 -25.80 10.89
C CYS A 332 -8.31 -27.10 11.52
N GLY A 333 -8.96 -27.01 12.70
CA GLY A 333 -9.61 -28.13 13.37
C GLY A 333 -10.77 -28.76 12.57
N HIS A 334 -11.36 -28.02 11.63
CA HIS A 334 -12.45 -28.51 10.78
C HIS A 334 -11.98 -29.01 9.42
N PHE A 335 -10.69 -28.86 9.09
CA PHE A 335 -10.14 -29.26 7.79
C PHE A 335 -10.46 -30.72 7.45
N GLN A 336 -10.17 -31.63 8.39
CA GLN A 336 -10.40 -33.07 8.18
C GLN A 336 -11.88 -33.40 7.99
N ALA A 337 -12.77 -32.80 8.79
CA ALA A 337 -14.21 -32.97 8.67
C ALA A 337 -14.73 -32.46 7.32
N LEU A 338 -14.20 -31.34 6.82
CA LEU A 338 -14.55 -30.77 5.51
C LEU A 338 -14.02 -31.62 4.34
N VAL A 339 -12.87 -32.29 4.50
CA VAL A 339 -12.36 -33.30 3.55
C VAL A 339 -13.28 -34.52 3.53
N GLU A 340 -13.72 -35.01 4.69
CA GLU A 340 -14.63 -36.16 4.81
C GLU A 340 -16.02 -35.87 4.22
N GLN A 341 -16.51 -34.63 4.40
CA GLN A 341 -17.72 -34.12 3.76
C GLN A 341 -17.57 -33.89 2.25
N LYS A 342 -16.38 -34.13 1.68
CA LYS A 342 -16.02 -33.87 0.27
C LYS A 342 -16.18 -32.41 -0.16
N LYS A 343 -16.20 -31.48 0.80
CA LYS A 343 -16.17 -30.04 0.53
C LYS A 343 -14.77 -29.57 0.12
N ILE A 344 -13.73 -30.23 0.65
CA ILE A 344 -12.33 -30.05 0.22
C ILE A 344 -11.91 -31.26 -0.61
N SER A 345 -11.64 -31.05 -1.89
CA SER A 345 -11.04 -32.08 -2.74
C SER A 345 -9.53 -32.11 -2.53
N MET A 346 -9.05 -33.13 -1.82
CA MET A 346 -7.63 -33.49 -1.78
C MET A 346 -7.32 -34.31 -3.03
N LYS A 347 -6.36 -33.86 -3.86
CA LYS A 347 -5.77 -34.77 -4.85
C LYS A 347 -5.16 -35.93 -4.08
N LYS A 348 -5.62 -37.17 -4.34
CA LYS A 348 -4.94 -38.36 -3.82
C LYS A 348 -3.52 -38.32 -4.38
N VAL A 349 -2.56 -37.96 -3.54
CA VAL A 349 -1.14 -38.19 -3.82
C VAL A 349 -0.96 -39.70 -3.67
N SER A 350 -1.27 -40.43 -4.75
CA SER A 350 -1.00 -41.86 -4.82
C SER A 350 0.51 -42.04 -4.81
N ASN A 351 1.07 -42.36 -3.65
CA ASN A 351 2.45 -42.83 -3.47
C ASN A 351 2.71 -44.21 -4.12
N THR A 352 1.98 -44.55 -5.18
CA THR A 352 2.03 -45.86 -5.83
C THR A 352 2.09 -45.64 -7.34
N GLY A 353 3.27 -45.87 -7.90
CA GLY A 353 3.49 -45.95 -9.35
C GLY A 353 4.29 -44.78 -9.91
N LEU A 354 5.61 -44.98 -9.99
CA LEU A 354 6.48 -44.42 -11.02
C LEU A 354 5.93 -44.81 -12.40
N GLN A 355 4.92 -44.10 -12.88
CA GLN A 355 4.75 -43.81 -14.29
C GLN A 355 4.41 -42.33 -14.34
N ALA A 356 5.44 -41.56 -14.69
CA ALA A 356 5.29 -40.18 -15.05
C ALA A 356 4.17 -40.08 -16.09
N ALA A 357 3.04 -39.47 -15.71
CA ALA A 357 2.44 -38.54 -16.64
C ALA A 357 3.47 -37.42 -16.75
N GLU A 358 4.42 -37.61 -17.67
CA GLU A 358 5.34 -36.58 -18.11
C GLU A 358 4.44 -35.42 -18.48
N ILE A 359 4.33 -34.44 -17.57
CA ILE A 359 3.71 -33.17 -17.89
C ILE A 359 4.60 -32.65 -18.99
N ASN A 360 4.13 -32.77 -20.23
CA ASN A 360 4.89 -32.44 -21.41
C ASN A 360 5.19 -30.94 -21.32
N THR A 361 6.37 -30.62 -20.80
CA THR A 361 6.83 -29.26 -20.56
C THR A 361 6.90 -28.49 -21.87
N GLU A 362 7.13 -29.19 -22.98
CA GLU A 362 7.07 -28.62 -24.33
C GLU A 362 5.64 -28.29 -24.74
N GLU A 363 4.62 -29.06 -24.35
CA GLU A 363 3.22 -28.73 -24.63
C GLU A 363 2.74 -27.51 -23.83
N ILE A 364 3.13 -27.40 -22.55
CA ILE A 364 2.79 -26.23 -21.74
C ILE A 364 3.56 -25.00 -22.20
N ALA A 365 4.87 -25.14 -22.46
CA ALA A 365 5.67 -24.06 -23.02
C ALA A 365 5.13 -23.62 -24.40
N ALA A 366 4.73 -24.55 -25.25
CA ALA A 366 4.10 -24.25 -26.54
C ALA A 366 2.75 -23.53 -26.36
N LYS A 367 1.91 -23.91 -25.39
CA LYS A 367 0.66 -23.19 -25.10
C LYS A 367 0.91 -21.77 -24.63
N VAL A 368 1.87 -21.58 -23.73
CA VAL A 368 2.26 -20.25 -23.21
C VAL A 368 2.85 -19.39 -24.34
N VAL A 369 3.76 -19.94 -25.15
CA VAL A 369 4.33 -19.24 -26.31
C VAL A 369 3.24 -18.90 -27.32
N ASN A 370 2.37 -19.84 -27.69
CA ASN A 370 1.27 -19.59 -28.62
C ASN A 370 0.25 -18.56 -28.12
N GLN A 371 0.09 -18.42 -26.80
CA GLN A 371 -0.82 -17.45 -26.20
C GLN A 371 -0.19 -16.06 -26.06
N ILE A 372 1.09 -16.00 -25.67
CA ILE A 372 1.78 -14.74 -25.38
C ILE A 372 2.41 -14.11 -26.62
N THR A 373 2.98 -14.91 -27.53
CA THR A 373 3.69 -14.40 -28.72
C THR A 373 2.81 -13.52 -29.62
N PRO A 374 1.54 -13.85 -29.92
CA PRO A 374 0.68 -12.98 -30.72
C PRO A 374 0.41 -11.63 -30.05
N GLN A 375 0.21 -11.63 -28.72
CA GLN A 375 -0.03 -10.41 -27.95
C GLN A 375 1.22 -9.53 -27.91
N LEU A 376 2.40 -10.15 -27.73
CA LEU A 376 3.68 -9.45 -27.71
C LEU A 376 3.99 -8.80 -29.08
N LEU A 377 3.75 -9.53 -30.17
CA LEU A 377 3.92 -9.02 -31.53
C LEU A 377 2.96 -7.85 -31.80
N GLN A 378 1.69 -7.98 -31.41
CA GLN A 378 0.72 -6.90 -31.53
C GLN A 378 1.12 -5.65 -30.73
N HIS A 379 1.67 -5.82 -29.53
CA HIS A 379 2.15 -4.72 -28.70
C HIS A 379 3.36 -4.01 -29.32
N ILE A 380 4.31 -4.79 -29.87
CA ILE A 380 5.50 -4.27 -30.56
C ILE A 380 5.09 -3.47 -31.80
N ASP A 381 4.17 -3.99 -32.60
CA ASP A 381 3.67 -3.30 -33.80
C ASP A 381 2.95 -1.99 -33.43
N THR A 382 2.11 -2.02 -32.39
CA THR A 382 1.40 -0.83 -31.90
C THR A 382 2.38 0.23 -31.40
N MET A 383 3.40 -0.18 -30.66
CA MET A 383 4.41 0.73 -30.11
C MET A 383 5.29 1.31 -31.23
N SER A 384 5.69 0.47 -32.20
CA SER A 384 6.46 0.88 -33.38
C SER A 384 5.70 1.94 -34.20
N ASN A 385 4.43 1.68 -34.50
CA ASN A 385 3.58 2.62 -35.25
C ASN A 385 3.40 3.95 -34.51
N THR A 386 3.18 3.90 -33.20
CA THR A 386 3.06 5.11 -32.35
C THR A 386 4.35 5.95 -32.37
N ILE A 387 5.52 5.30 -32.35
CA ILE A 387 6.82 5.99 -32.41
C ILE A 387 7.01 6.64 -33.79
N VAL A 388 6.71 5.91 -34.87
CA VAL A 388 6.81 6.42 -36.24
C VAL A 388 5.90 7.63 -36.44
N GLU A 389 4.64 7.56 -35.99
CA GLU A 389 3.71 8.69 -36.07
C GLU A 389 4.21 9.92 -35.31
N ARG A 390 4.77 9.73 -34.11
CA ARG A 390 5.35 10.83 -33.32
C ARG A 390 6.57 11.45 -34.01
N ILE A 391 7.41 10.64 -34.65
CA ILE A 391 8.58 11.15 -35.40
C ILE A 391 8.11 11.93 -36.63
N LEU A 392 7.17 11.38 -37.41
CA LEU A 392 6.62 12.05 -38.58
C LEU A 392 5.94 13.37 -38.21
N ALA A 393 5.13 13.40 -37.15
CA ALA A 393 4.49 14.62 -36.66
C ALA A 393 5.52 15.72 -36.32
N LYS A 394 6.64 15.35 -35.68
CA LYS A 394 7.73 16.29 -35.36
C LYS A 394 8.50 16.77 -36.59
N LEU A 395 8.72 15.91 -37.57
CA LEU A 395 9.40 16.30 -38.82
C LEU A 395 8.51 17.24 -39.65
N SER A 396 7.21 16.94 -39.74
CA SER A 396 6.23 17.78 -40.43
C SER A 396 6.07 19.15 -39.76
N SER A 397 6.03 19.23 -38.43
CA SER A 397 5.95 20.51 -37.72
C SER A 397 7.19 21.39 -37.94
N ASN A 398 8.36 20.77 -38.08
CA ASN A 398 9.62 21.49 -38.32
C ASN A 398 9.74 22.00 -39.76
N LEU A 399 9.18 21.28 -40.74
CA LEU A 399 9.18 21.70 -42.15
C LEU A 399 8.22 22.86 -42.43
N VAL A 400 7.08 22.94 -41.72
CA VAL A 400 6.12 24.05 -41.86
C VAL A 400 6.61 25.34 -41.19
N SER A 401 7.60 25.25 -40.29
CA SER A 401 8.15 26.39 -39.54
C SER A 401 9.37 27.04 -40.20
N ALA A 402 9.80 26.58 -41.38
CA ALA A 402 10.87 27.21 -42.14
C ALA A 402 10.34 28.47 -42.87
N THR A 403 10.47 29.63 -42.21
CA THR A 403 10.27 30.96 -42.81
C THR A 403 11.10 31.14 -44.09
N PRO A 404 10.58 31.84 -45.13
CA PRO A 404 11.33 32.12 -46.34
C PRO A 404 12.50 33.06 -46.04
N LEU A 405 13.71 32.66 -46.43
CA LEU A 405 14.92 33.48 -46.32
C LEU A 405 14.83 34.75 -47.18
N PRO A 406 15.43 35.87 -46.74
CA PRO A 406 15.38 37.13 -47.46
C PRO A 406 16.34 37.15 -48.66
N ASN A 407 15.83 37.71 -49.76
CA ASN A 407 16.56 38.04 -50.98
C ASN A 407 17.87 38.80 -50.68
N TYR A 408 19.00 38.23 -51.12
CA TYR A 408 20.23 38.98 -51.38
C TYR A 408 20.60 38.82 -52.85
N SER A 409 20.80 39.96 -53.51
CA SER A 409 21.13 40.08 -54.94
C SER A 409 22.57 40.54 -55.13
N ALA A 410 23.15 40.10 -56.26
CA ALA A 410 24.42 40.45 -56.92
C ALA A 410 25.69 39.70 -56.44
N GLY A 411 26.48 39.01 -57.28
CA GLY A 411 26.42 38.76 -58.73
C GLY A 411 27.66 37.99 -59.24
N SER A 412 27.46 37.20 -60.30
CA SER A 412 28.44 36.77 -61.36
C SER A 412 29.49 35.69 -60.98
N THR A 413 29.76 34.61 -61.74
CA THR A 413 29.44 34.22 -63.13
C THR A 413 29.80 32.72 -63.39
N ILE A 414 28.94 32.01 -64.18
CA ILE A 414 29.18 30.98 -65.25
C ILE A 414 29.85 29.63 -64.82
N THR A 415 29.33 28.40 -65.06
CA THR A 415 29.00 27.70 -66.34
C THR A 415 28.24 26.37 -66.03
N SER A 416 27.01 26.14 -66.51
CA SER A 416 26.55 25.29 -67.65
C SER A 416 26.60 23.75 -67.50
N LEU A 417 25.43 23.07 -67.52
CA LEU A 417 24.94 22.19 -68.62
C LEU A 417 23.72 21.31 -68.21
N SER A 418 22.63 21.47 -68.97
CA SER A 418 21.63 20.48 -69.50
C SER A 418 20.95 19.45 -68.56
N ALA A 419 19.63 19.48 -68.33
CA ALA A 419 18.46 19.23 -69.21
C ALA A 419 18.10 17.73 -69.41
N LEU A 420 16.95 17.27 -68.86
CA LEU A 420 15.84 16.56 -69.56
C LEU A 420 14.74 16.03 -68.59
N VAL A 421 13.52 16.51 -68.85
CA VAL A 421 12.12 16.02 -68.63
C VAL A 421 11.98 14.47 -68.71
N PRO A 422 10.94 13.74 -68.19
CA PRO A 422 9.52 14.13 -67.96
C PRO A 422 8.78 13.70 -66.66
N THR A 423 7.66 14.40 -66.45
CA THR A 423 6.44 14.06 -65.69
C THR A 423 5.91 12.62 -65.88
N PRO A 424 5.21 12.07 -64.86
CA PRO A 424 3.77 11.82 -65.06
C PRO A 424 2.85 12.01 -63.83
N LEU A 425 1.66 12.53 -64.14
CA LEU A 425 0.29 12.16 -63.72
C LEU A 425 -0.04 11.78 -62.26
N SER A 426 -0.95 12.58 -61.69
CA SER A 426 -1.78 12.32 -60.51
C SER A 426 -2.65 11.07 -60.62
N PRO A 427 -3.07 10.53 -59.46
CA PRO A 427 -4.47 10.16 -59.28
C PRO A 427 -5.10 10.81 -58.03
N SER A 428 -6.41 11.05 -58.17
CA SER A 428 -7.35 11.66 -57.22
C SER A 428 -7.51 10.89 -55.89
N PRO A 429 -7.99 11.54 -54.81
CA PRO A 429 -8.16 10.92 -53.50
C PRO A 429 -9.47 10.11 -53.40
N PRO A 430 -9.51 9.04 -52.58
CA PRO A 430 -10.76 8.38 -52.24
C PRO A 430 -11.52 9.12 -51.13
N SER A 431 -12.84 9.11 -51.31
CA SER A 431 -13.90 9.67 -50.49
C SER A 431 -13.88 9.22 -49.02
N SER A 432 -14.17 10.17 -48.12
CA SER A 432 -14.42 9.95 -46.70
C SER A 432 -15.63 9.02 -46.44
N PRO A 433 -15.58 8.16 -45.41
CA PRO A 433 -16.77 7.43 -44.97
C PRO A 433 -17.65 8.29 -44.05
N VAL A 434 -18.94 8.19 -44.31
CA VAL A 434 -20.08 8.79 -43.62
C VAL A 434 -20.14 8.33 -42.15
N MET A 435 -20.31 9.28 -41.22
CA MET A 435 -20.65 9.01 -39.82
C MET A 435 -22.06 8.39 -39.72
N LEU A 436 -22.16 7.25 -39.03
CA LEU A 436 -23.42 6.72 -38.51
C LEU A 436 -23.75 7.39 -37.16
N PRO A 437 -25.03 7.67 -36.87
CA PRO A 437 -25.45 8.28 -35.62
C PRO A 437 -25.44 7.27 -34.46
N SER A 438 -25.01 7.74 -33.29
CA SER A 438 -25.01 6.99 -32.03
C SER A 438 -26.45 6.65 -31.56
N PRO A 439 -26.67 5.47 -30.95
CA PRO A 439 -27.95 5.12 -30.35
C PRO A 439 -28.20 5.88 -29.03
N PRO A 440 -29.47 6.15 -28.66
CA PRO A 440 -29.81 6.89 -27.46
C PRO A 440 -29.61 6.06 -26.18
N LEU A 441 -29.17 6.73 -25.11
CA LEU A 441 -29.06 6.17 -23.76
C LEU A 441 -30.43 5.73 -23.21
N PRO A 442 -30.50 4.61 -22.46
CA PRO A 442 -31.71 4.24 -21.73
C PRO A 442 -31.95 5.16 -20.52
N SER A 443 -33.22 5.51 -20.35
CA SER A 443 -33.77 6.33 -19.27
C SER A 443 -33.51 5.77 -17.87
N ALA A 444 -33.36 6.71 -16.93
CA ALA A 444 -33.24 6.48 -15.51
C ALA A 444 -34.33 5.54 -14.96
N ALA A 445 -33.90 4.43 -14.36
CA ALA A 445 -34.75 3.62 -13.51
C ALA A 445 -34.99 4.34 -12.18
N GLN A 446 -36.27 4.52 -11.85
CA GLN A 446 -36.74 5.05 -10.58
C GLN A 446 -36.38 4.10 -9.44
N TYR A 447 -35.72 4.62 -8.41
CA TYR A 447 -35.63 3.94 -7.11
C TYR A 447 -37.00 4.03 -6.40
N PRO A 448 -37.49 2.96 -5.77
CA PRO A 448 -38.68 3.03 -4.94
C PRO A 448 -38.40 3.76 -3.62
N GLN A 449 -39.31 4.64 -3.25
CA GLN A 449 -39.34 5.32 -1.96
C GLN A 449 -39.43 4.31 -0.81
N ILE A 450 -38.52 4.42 0.15
CA ILE A 450 -38.63 3.75 1.44
C ILE A 450 -39.64 4.55 2.29
N CYS A 451 -40.73 3.89 2.65
CA CYS A 451 -41.77 4.41 3.53
C CYS A 451 -41.23 4.58 4.95
N HIS A 452 -41.41 5.78 5.52
CA HIS A 452 -41.29 6.04 6.95
C HIS A 452 -42.46 5.38 7.69
N HIS A 453 -42.16 4.48 8.63
CA HIS A 453 -43.10 4.07 9.69
C HIS A 453 -42.80 4.84 10.98
N PRO A 454 -43.81 5.43 11.66
CA PRO A 454 -43.62 6.12 12.93
C PRO A 454 -43.88 5.20 14.14
N ASN A 455 -43.11 5.45 15.20
CA ASN A 455 -43.43 5.38 16.64
C ASN A 455 -44.32 4.25 17.18
N LEU A 456 -43.74 3.46 18.10
CA LEU A 456 -44.44 2.99 19.31
C LEU A 456 -43.44 2.90 20.49
N TYR A 457 -43.48 3.89 21.39
CA TYR A 457 -42.99 3.77 22.77
C TYR A 457 -44.20 3.41 23.67
N PRO A 458 -44.10 2.43 24.57
CA PRO A 458 -45.02 2.32 25.69
C PRO A 458 -44.46 3.05 26.92
N SER A 459 -45.23 4.00 27.41
CA SER A 459 -45.14 4.61 28.72
C SER A 459 -45.37 3.58 29.81
N VAL A 460 -44.44 3.47 30.76
CA VAL A 460 -44.63 2.69 31.99
C VAL A 460 -44.80 3.66 33.15
N SER A 461 -46.01 3.63 33.70
CA SER A 461 -46.47 4.28 34.92
C SER A 461 -45.83 3.64 36.16
N HIS A 462 -45.39 4.48 37.10
CA HIS A 462 -45.09 4.13 38.48
C HIS A 462 -46.29 3.54 39.22
N PRO A 463 -46.04 2.68 40.21
CA PRO A 463 -46.84 2.63 41.42
C PRO A 463 -46.01 3.01 42.66
N GLN A 464 -46.56 3.98 43.39
CA GLN A 464 -46.51 4.33 44.81
C GLN A 464 -45.17 4.32 45.57
#